data_AF-A0A0N8K823-F1
#
_entry.id   AF-A0A0N8K823-F1
#
_cell.length_a   1.000
_cell.length_b   1.000
_cell.length_c   1.000
_cell.angle_alpha   90.00
_cell.angle_beta   90.00
_cell.angle_gamma   90.00
#
_symmetry.space_group_name_H-M   'P 1'
#
loop_
_entity.id
_entity.type
_entity.pdbx_description
1 polymer ?
#
loop_
_entity_poly.entity_id
_entity_poly.type
_entity_poly.pdbx_seq_one_letter_code
_entity_poly.pdbx_strand_id
1 'polypeptide(L)'
;MTGDFNSALRIVTIGAWLLLLAQYAGIAMRAELRLPLALLALANIAAMLAGGGLLFAPSMAEPFILLLAAFAPFAAWLAVLRLIGQGPEWRTVLVAALAVAGTFAVARYGGPPGEPAFYALRVLSLLLAADIARAAIVGRSRDREPARRALRLTLAPFAALQAGLPVLAEMVVGRGFLPAPLSLAEAALTLVLAMLLALALFVPERALLD
;
A
#
# COMPACT_ATOMS: atom_id res chain seq x y z
N MET A 1 20.89 14.26 -11.85
CA MET A 1 21.29 13.87 -10.48
C MET A 1 20.12 13.38 -9.62
N THR A 2 18.90 13.90 -9.74
CA THR A 2 17.72 13.39 -8.99
C THR A 2 17.22 12.02 -9.47
N GLY A 3 17.42 11.68 -10.74
CA GLY A 3 17.02 10.38 -11.32
C GLY A 3 17.74 9.19 -10.65
N ASP A 4 19.06 9.26 -10.49
CA ASP A 4 19.85 8.18 -9.91
C ASP A 4 19.51 7.93 -8.43
N PHE A 5 19.29 9.00 -7.67
CA PHE A 5 18.94 8.90 -6.26
C PHE A 5 17.54 8.30 -6.04
N ASN A 6 16.55 8.69 -6.85
CA ASN A 6 15.20 8.12 -6.80
C ASN A 6 15.21 6.62 -7.10
N SER A 7 15.95 6.19 -8.12
CA SER A 7 16.10 4.78 -8.47
C SER A 7 16.80 3.98 -7.36
N ALA A 8 17.88 4.52 -6.78
CA ALA A 8 18.56 3.90 -5.65
C ALA A 8 17.62 3.73 -4.44
N LEU A 9 16.86 4.77 -4.09
CA LEU A 9 15.90 4.72 -3.00
C LEU A 9 14.81 3.67 -3.24
N ARG A 10 14.29 3.55 -4.47
CA ARG A 10 13.32 2.51 -4.85
C ARG A 10 13.90 1.12 -4.70
N ILE A 11 15.15 0.89 -5.12
CA ILE A 11 15.84 -0.41 -4.95
C ILE A 11 16.00 -0.74 -3.46
N VAL A 12 16.44 0.21 -2.63
CA VAL A 12 16.53 0.04 -1.17
C VAL A 12 15.17 -0.28 -0.57
N THR A 13 14.12 0.41 -1.03
CA THR A 13 12.74 0.21 -0.60
C THR A 13 12.24 -1.19 -0.96
N ILE A 14 12.50 -1.66 -2.18
CA ILE A 14 12.19 -3.03 -2.60
C ILE A 14 12.92 -4.04 -1.70
N GLY A 15 14.21 -3.82 -1.44
CA GLY A 15 15.00 -4.65 -0.53
C GLY A 15 14.42 -4.73 0.88
N ALA A 16 13.98 -3.59 1.44
CA ALA A 16 13.32 -3.53 2.74
C ALA A 16 12.00 -4.34 2.76
N TRP A 17 11.16 -4.21 1.73
CA TRP A 17 9.93 -5.00 1.63
C TRP A 17 10.18 -6.50 1.46
N LEU A 18 11.22 -6.90 0.70
CA LEU A 18 11.63 -8.31 0.56
C LEU A 18 12.14 -8.89 1.88
N LEU A 19 12.96 -8.16 2.63
CA LEU A 19 13.45 -8.57 3.94
C LEU A 19 12.30 -8.75 4.92
N LEU A 20 11.34 -7.83 4.90
CA LEU A 20 10.14 -7.88 5.72
C LEU A 20 9.22 -9.05 5.33
N LEU A 21 9.09 -9.36 4.03
CA LEU A 21 8.43 -10.58 3.54
C LEU A 21 9.11 -11.85 4.07
N ALA A 22 10.45 -11.90 4.04
CA ALA A 22 11.21 -13.03 4.58
C ALA A 22 11.02 -13.17 6.10
N GLN A 23 10.96 -12.06 6.83
CA GLN A 23 10.66 -12.07 8.27
C GLN A 23 9.24 -12.58 8.54
N TYR A 24 8.24 -12.22 7.73
CA TYR A 24 6.88 -12.74 7.87
C TYR A 24 6.79 -14.26 7.75
N ALA A 25 7.59 -14.85 6.87
CA ALA A 25 7.64 -16.31 6.72
C ALA A 25 8.15 -17.00 7.98
N GLY A 26 9.01 -16.35 8.77
CA GLY A 26 9.62 -16.90 9.98
C GLY A 26 8.84 -16.67 11.28
N ILE A 27 7.85 -15.77 11.31
CA ILE A 27 7.13 -15.40 12.54
C ILE A 27 5.78 -16.14 12.63
N ALA A 28 5.47 -16.67 13.81
CA ALA A 28 4.14 -17.18 14.15
C ALA A 28 3.17 -15.99 14.28
N MET A 29 2.53 -15.61 13.17
CA MET A 29 1.53 -14.55 13.13
C MET A 29 0.12 -15.12 13.07
N ARG A 30 -0.85 -14.34 13.55
CA ARG A 30 -2.27 -14.60 13.33
C ARG A 30 -2.54 -14.82 11.85
N ALA A 31 -3.28 -15.88 11.52
CA ALA A 31 -3.60 -16.24 10.14
C ALA A 31 -4.28 -15.08 9.39
N GLU A 32 -5.08 -14.27 10.10
CA GLU A 32 -5.77 -13.11 9.54
C GLU A 32 -4.84 -11.96 9.09
N LEU A 33 -3.60 -11.90 9.59
CA LEU A 33 -2.63 -10.85 9.26
C LEU A 33 -1.62 -11.28 8.20
N ARG A 34 -1.34 -12.59 8.10
CA ARG A 34 -0.32 -13.11 7.16
C ARG A 34 -0.60 -12.71 5.71
N LEU A 35 -1.81 -12.98 5.23
CA LEU A 35 -2.16 -12.71 3.84
C LEU A 35 -2.20 -11.19 3.53
N PRO A 36 -2.86 -10.32 4.34
CA PRO A 36 -2.82 -8.88 4.13
C PRO A 36 -1.40 -8.29 4.10
N LEU A 37 -0.53 -8.73 5.00
CA LEU A 37 0.84 -8.22 5.09
C LEU A 37 1.72 -8.67 3.93
N ALA A 38 1.58 -9.93 3.51
CA ALA A 38 2.24 -10.43 2.31
C ALA A 38 1.77 -9.67 1.06
N LEU A 39 0.45 -9.45 0.94
CA LEU A 39 -0.12 -8.67 -0.16
C LEU A 39 0.38 -7.23 -0.15
N LEU A 40 0.47 -6.59 1.03
CA LEU A 40 1.02 -5.25 1.19
C LEU A 40 2.46 -5.17 0.68
N ALA A 41 3.30 -6.13 1.07
CA ALA A 41 4.69 -6.17 0.64
C ALA A 41 4.81 -6.35 -0.88
N LEU A 42 4.10 -7.32 -1.44
CA LEU A 42 4.11 -7.59 -2.87
C LEU A 42 3.56 -6.40 -3.69
N ALA A 43 2.49 -5.77 -3.23
CA ALA A 43 1.90 -4.59 -3.87
C ALA A 43 2.84 -3.38 -3.87
N ASN A 44 3.54 -3.12 -2.77
CA ASN A 44 4.51 -2.04 -2.69
C ASN A 44 5.76 -2.30 -3.51
N ILE A 45 6.26 -3.54 -3.57
CA ILE A 45 7.34 -3.92 -4.48
C ILE A 45 6.92 -3.64 -5.92
N ALA A 46 5.71 -4.08 -6.31
CA ALA A 46 5.18 -3.86 -7.64
C ALA A 46 5.01 -2.37 -7.97
N ALA A 47 4.51 -1.56 -7.02
CA ALA A 47 4.40 -0.11 -7.18
C ALA A 47 5.78 0.56 -7.36
N MET A 48 6.79 0.15 -6.60
CA MET A 48 8.16 0.67 -6.74
C MET A 48 8.76 0.33 -8.11
N LEU A 49 8.51 -0.88 -8.62
CA LEU A 49 8.92 -1.29 -9.97
C LEU A 49 8.20 -0.50 -11.06
N ALA A 50 6.88 -0.34 -10.93
CA ALA A 50 6.04 0.34 -11.92
C ALA A 50 6.32 1.85 -12.00
N GLY A 51 6.45 2.54 -10.87
CA GLY A 51 6.60 4.00 -10.83
C GLY A 51 8.04 4.51 -11.10
N GLY A 52 9.05 3.63 -11.05
CA GLY A 52 10.46 4.01 -11.14
C GLY A 52 11.09 3.90 -12.53
N GLY A 53 10.36 3.41 -13.54
CA GLY A 53 10.99 3.01 -14.81
C GLY A 53 11.97 1.83 -14.66
N LEU A 54 11.87 1.09 -13.54
CA LEU A 54 12.66 -0.12 -13.27
C LEU A 54 12.17 -1.33 -14.06
N LEU A 55 10.99 -1.22 -14.68
CA LEU A 55 10.51 -2.16 -15.67
C LEU A 55 11.35 -2.01 -16.94
N PHE A 56 12.35 -2.88 -17.09
CA PHE A 56 13.13 -2.98 -18.31
C PHE A 56 12.30 -3.72 -19.36
N ALA A 57 11.80 -2.96 -20.34
CA ALA A 57 11.07 -3.41 -21.52
C ALA A 57 9.68 -4.07 -21.28
N PRO A 58 8.79 -4.04 -22.29
CA PRO A 58 7.51 -4.74 -22.22
C PRO A 58 7.76 -6.24 -22.01
N SER A 59 7.17 -6.80 -20.96
CA SER A 59 7.31 -8.22 -20.62
C SER A 59 5.95 -8.84 -20.33
N MET A 60 5.85 -10.16 -20.42
CA MET A 60 4.63 -10.88 -20.04
C MET A 60 4.25 -10.69 -18.56
N ALA A 61 5.20 -10.28 -17.72
CA ALA A 61 4.99 -9.99 -16.30
C ALA A 61 4.42 -8.59 -16.05
N GLU A 62 4.56 -7.65 -16.98
CA GLU A 62 4.16 -6.25 -16.82
C GLU A 62 2.69 -6.08 -16.37
N PRO A 63 1.70 -6.78 -16.97
CA PRO A 63 0.30 -6.63 -16.55
C PRO A 63 0.07 -7.05 -15.10
N PHE A 64 0.77 -8.08 -14.63
CA PHE A 64 0.66 -8.56 -13.26
C PHE A 64 1.32 -7.59 -12.28
N ILE A 65 2.45 -6.99 -12.65
CA ILE A 65 3.12 -5.96 -11.84
C ILE A 65 2.22 -4.72 -11.73
N LEU A 66 1.63 -4.27 -12.84
CA LEU A 66 0.72 -3.12 -12.83
C LEU A 66 -0.56 -3.39 -12.06
N LEU A 67 -1.12 -4.60 -12.17
CA LEU A 67 -2.28 -5.02 -11.37
C LEU A 67 -1.93 -4.98 -9.88
N LEU A 68 -0.83 -5.62 -9.50
CA LEU A 68 -0.38 -5.71 -8.12
C LEU A 68 -0.04 -4.32 -7.54
N ALA A 69 0.53 -3.43 -8.34
CA ALA A 69 0.73 -2.02 -7.98
C ALA A 69 -0.60 -1.28 -7.73
N ALA A 70 -1.60 -1.50 -8.59
CA ALA A 70 -2.95 -0.92 -8.42
C ALA A 70 -3.64 -1.41 -7.13
N PHE A 71 -3.24 -2.58 -6.62
CA PHE A 71 -3.70 -3.13 -5.35
C PHE A 71 -3.00 -2.51 -4.13
N ALA A 72 -1.94 -1.70 -4.26
CA ALA A 72 -1.20 -1.17 -3.12
C ALA A 72 -2.07 -0.38 -2.12
N PRO A 73 -2.97 0.54 -2.54
CA PRO A 73 -3.87 1.24 -1.62
C PRO A 73 -4.84 0.29 -0.90
N PHE A 74 -5.35 -0.73 -1.59
CA PHE A 74 -6.21 -1.76 -1.01
C PHE A 74 -5.45 -2.61 0.02
N ALA A 75 -4.23 -3.03 -0.32
CA ALA A 75 -3.41 -3.83 0.56
C ALA A 75 -3.04 -3.05 1.83
N ALA A 76 -2.72 -1.76 1.69
CA ALA A 76 -2.47 -0.85 2.82
C ALA A 76 -3.71 -0.73 3.70
N TRP A 77 -4.88 -0.48 3.11
CA TRP A 77 -6.15 -0.41 3.84
C TRP A 77 -6.44 -1.68 4.63
N LEU A 78 -6.37 -2.84 3.98
CA LEU A 78 -6.67 -4.12 4.63
C LEU A 78 -5.68 -4.44 5.75
N ALA A 79 -4.38 -4.31 5.49
CA ALA A 79 -3.33 -4.63 6.44
C ALA A 79 -3.39 -3.72 7.67
N VAL A 80 -3.50 -2.40 7.47
CA VAL A 80 -3.51 -1.43 8.56
C VAL A 80 -4.75 -1.56 9.42
N LEU A 81 -5.94 -1.68 8.80
CA LEU A 81 -7.17 -1.85 9.56
C LEU A 81 -7.16 -3.13 10.40
N ARG A 82 -6.64 -4.24 9.86
CA ARG A 82 -6.47 -5.50 10.62
C ARG A 82 -5.47 -5.34 11.76
N LEU A 83 -4.32 -4.68 11.53
CA LEU A 83 -3.30 -4.42 12.56
C LEU A 83 -3.85 -3.61 13.74
N ILE A 84 -4.66 -2.57 13.47
CA ILE A 84 -5.27 -1.75 14.52
C ILE A 84 -6.55 -2.36 15.10
N GLY A 85 -6.92 -3.59 14.74
CA GLY A 85 -8.09 -4.30 15.27
C GLY A 85 -9.44 -3.79 14.76
N GLN A 86 -9.47 -3.05 13.65
CA GLN A 86 -10.67 -2.57 12.97
C GLN A 86 -10.83 -3.22 11.60
N GLY A 87 -10.44 -4.50 11.50
CA GLY A 87 -10.46 -5.24 10.25
C GLY A 87 -11.85 -5.27 9.61
N PRO A 88 -11.97 -4.95 8.31
CA PRO A 88 -13.25 -4.99 7.61
C PRO A 88 -13.77 -6.43 7.48
N GLU A 89 -15.09 -6.57 7.38
CA GLU A 89 -15.76 -7.84 7.11
C GLU A 89 -15.30 -8.43 5.77
N TRP A 90 -15.29 -9.76 5.66
CA TRP A 90 -14.82 -10.45 4.46
C TRP A 90 -15.57 -10.04 3.18
N ARG A 91 -16.87 -9.76 3.30
CA ARG A 91 -17.69 -9.28 2.17
C ARG A 91 -17.19 -7.94 1.65
N THR A 92 -16.89 -6.99 2.54
CA THR A 92 -16.35 -5.68 2.19
C THR A 92 -14.96 -5.80 1.55
N VAL A 93 -14.12 -6.70 2.08
CA VAL A 93 -12.80 -7.00 1.49
C VAL A 93 -12.94 -7.51 0.06
N LEU A 94 -13.85 -8.46 -0.16
CA LEU A 94 -14.09 -9.03 -1.48
C LEU A 94 -14.62 -7.98 -2.47
N VAL A 95 -15.59 -7.17 -2.05
CA VAL A 95 -16.15 -6.09 -2.87
C VAL A 95 -15.08 -5.06 -3.23
N ALA A 96 -14.26 -4.62 -2.27
CA ALA A 96 -13.18 -3.67 -2.53
C ALA A 96 -12.12 -4.27 -3.46
N ALA A 97 -11.74 -5.53 -3.28
CA ALA A 97 -10.80 -6.22 -4.16
C ALA A 97 -11.33 -6.34 -5.60
N LEU A 98 -12.59 -6.74 -5.76
CA LEU A 98 -13.24 -6.85 -7.06
C LEU A 98 -13.40 -5.48 -7.73
N ALA A 99 -13.72 -4.43 -6.96
CA ALA A 99 -13.80 -3.08 -7.47
C ALA A 99 -12.43 -2.59 -7.99
N VAL A 100 -11.35 -2.82 -7.25
CA VAL A 100 -9.98 -2.49 -7.68
C VAL A 100 -9.60 -3.26 -8.95
N ALA A 101 -9.75 -4.59 -8.95
CA ALA A 101 -9.41 -5.44 -10.10
C ALA A 101 -10.24 -5.10 -11.34
N GLY A 102 -11.56 -4.97 -11.18
CA GLY A 102 -12.49 -4.66 -12.27
C GLY A 102 -12.20 -3.29 -12.86
N THR A 103 -12.01 -2.28 -12.01
CA THR A 103 -11.70 -0.92 -12.48
C THR A 103 -10.35 -0.85 -13.17
N PHE A 104 -9.33 -1.55 -12.64
CA PHE A 104 -8.04 -1.69 -13.32
C PHE A 104 -8.18 -2.35 -14.70
N ALA A 105 -8.94 -3.45 -14.80
CA ALA A 105 -9.13 -4.16 -16.05
C ALA A 105 -9.78 -3.25 -17.11
N VAL A 106 -10.81 -2.49 -16.75
CA VAL A 106 -11.44 -1.52 -17.67
C VAL A 106 -10.45 -0.40 -18.04
N ALA A 107 -9.69 0.13 -17.08
CA ALA A 107 -8.70 1.20 -17.32
C ALA A 107 -7.52 0.75 -18.20
N ARG A 108 -7.21 -0.55 -18.22
CA ARG A 108 -6.09 -1.14 -18.98
C ARG A 108 -6.50 -1.66 -20.35
N TYR A 109 -7.67 -2.30 -20.44
CA TYR A 109 -8.11 -3.04 -21.64
C TYR A 109 -9.33 -2.42 -22.33
N GLY A 110 -9.99 -1.42 -21.74
CA GLY A 110 -11.21 -0.80 -22.28
C GLY A 110 -10.99 0.16 -23.46
N GLY A 111 -9.76 0.45 -23.86
CA GLY A 111 -9.45 1.35 -24.99
C GLY A 111 -9.67 2.84 -24.68
N PRO A 112 -10.00 3.69 -25.67
CA PRO A 112 -10.25 5.13 -25.51
C PRO A 112 -11.27 5.52 -24.41
N PRO A 113 -12.36 4.77 -24.15
CA PRO A 113 -13.27 5.05 -23.04
C PRO A 113 -12.72 4.63 -21.65
N GLY A 114 -11.43 4.31 -21.53
CA GLY A 114 -10.80 3.88 -20.27
C GLY A 114 -10.47 5.03 -19.29
N GLU A 115 -10.61 6.30 -19.68
CA GLU A 115 -10.35 7.46 -18.82
C GLU A 115 -11.22 7.52 -17.55
N PRO A 116 -12.55 7.32 -17.61
CA PRO A 116 -13.38 7.26 -16.41
C PRO A 116 -12.94 6.16 -15.44
N ALA A 117 -12.52 5.00 -15.95
CA ALA A 117 -12.01 3.91 -15.13
C ALA A 117 -10.66 4.26 -14.49
N PHE A 118 -9.81 5.02 -15.19
CA PHE A 118 -8.59 5.57 -14.59
C PHE A 118 -8.92 6.41 -13.35
N TYR A 119 -9.84 7.37 -13.45
CA TYR A 119 -10.23 8.22 -12.32
C TYR A 119 -10.97 7.46 -11.23
N ALA A 120 -11.87 6.53 -11.60
CA ALA A 120 -12.60 5.69 -10.65
C ALA A 120 -11.64 4.89 -9.76
N LEU A 121 -10.55 4.34 -10.32
CA LEU A 121 -9.54 3.62 -9.54
C LEU A 121 -8.88 4.52 -8.50
N ARG A 122 -8.55 5.76 -8.88
CA ARG A 122 -7.94 6.75 -7.97
C ARG A 122 -8.93 7.17 -6.86
N VAL A 123 -10.20 7.38 -7.20
CA VAL A 123 -11.24 7.69 -6.20
C VAL A 123 -11.37 6.54 -5.20
N LEU A 124 -11.40 5.30 -5.67
CA LEU A 124 -11.42 4.12 -4.79
C LEU A 124 -10.19 4.09 -3.87
N SER A 125 -8.98 4.33 -4.39
CA SER A 125 -7.77 4.41 -3.59
C SER A 125 -7.84 5.52 -2.52
N LEU A 126 -8.43 6.67 -2.85
CA LEU A 126 -8.63 7.76 -1.89
C LEU A 126 -9.66 7.43 -0.82
N LEU A 127 -10.74 6.73 -1.16
CA LEU A 127 -11.72 6.26 -0.18
C LEU A 127 -11.08 5.27 0.79
N LEU A 128 -10.24 4.37 0.30
CA LEU A 128 -9.47 3.43 1.12
C LEU A 128 -8.51 4.18 2.06
N ALA A 129 -7.75 5.14 1.54
CA ALA A 129 -6.87 5.99 2.34
C ALA A 129 -7.64 6.82 3.40
N ALA A 130 -8.79 7.38 3.02
CA ALA A 130 -9.66 8.12 3.91
C ALA A 130 -10.22 7.25 5.03
N ASP A 131 -10.54 5.99 4.75
CA ASP A 131 -11.01 5.05 5.76
C ASP A 131 -9.90 4.66 6.76
N ILE A 132 -8.65 4.52 6.30
CA ILE A 132 -7.49 4.39 7.20
C ILE A 132 -7.39 5.61 8.13
N ALA A 133 -7.48 6.83 7.58
CA ALA A 133 -7.40 8.06 8.37
C ALA A 133 -8.57 8.19 9.35
N ARG A 134 -9.79 7.84 8.92
CA ARG A 134 -10.99 7.79 9.77
C ARG A 134 -10.80 6.83 10.93
N ALA A 135 -10.33 5.60 10.66
CA ALA A 135 -10.06 4.60 11.68
C ALA A 135 -8.98 5.07 12.68
N ALA A 136 -7.96 5.78 12.19
CA ALA A 136 -6.92 6.39 13.03
C ALA A 136 -7.47 7.40 14.04
N ILE A 137 -8.47 8.19 13.64
CA ILE A 137 -9.08 9.25 14.46
C ILE A 137 -10.15 8.67 15.41
N VAL A 138 -11.07 7.85 14.90
CA VAL A 138 -12.25 7.38 15.64
C VAL A 138 -11.91 6.30 16.65
N GLY A 139 -10.86 5.51 16.42
CA GLY A 139 -10.50 4.41 17.32
C GLY A 139 -10.02 4.83 18.71
N ARG A 140 -9.68 6.11 18.94
CA ARG A 140 -8.95 6.58 20.14
C ARG A 140 -9.53 6.15 21.48
N SER A 141 -10.85 6.01 21.58
CA SER A 141 -11.55 5.64 22.81
C SER A 141 -11.63 4.13 23.08
N ARG A 142 -11.30 3.28 22.10
CA ARG A 142 -11.44 1.81 22.18
C ARG A 142 -10.13 1.06 22.45
N ASP A 143 -8.99 1.73 22.38
CA ASP A 143 -7.69 1.07 22.61
C ASP A 143 -7.36 1.01 24.09
N ARG A 144 -7.54 -0.19 24.67
CA ARG A 144 -7.02 -0.50 26.01
C ARG A 144 -5.54 -0.91 25.98
N GLU A 145 -5.02 -1.28 24.81
CA GLU A 145 -3.64 -1.71 24.62
C GLU A 145 -2.75 -0.54 24.14
N PRO A 146 -1.70 -0.16 24.88
CA PRO A 146 -0.80 0.94 24.51
C PRO A 146 -0.05 0.66 23.20
N ALA A 147 0.28 -0.61 22.92
CA ALA A 147 0.85 -1.10 21.68
C ALA A 147 0.05 -0.70 20.43
N ARG A 148 -1.24 -1.06 20.42
CA ARG A 148 -2.18 -0.81 19.33
C ARG A 148 -2.41 0.68 19.13
N ARG A 149 -2.41 1.43 20.24
CA ARG A 149 -2.50 2.90 20.22
C ARG A 149 -1.28 3.53 19.55
N ALA A 150 -0.07 3.06 19.86
CA ALA A 150 1.15 3.53 19.21
C ALA A 150 1.12 3.25 17.71
N LEU A 151 0.80 2.01 17.31
CA LEU A 151 0.66 1.63 15.90
C LEU A 151 -0.36 2.47 15.16
N ARG A 152 -1.52 2.74 15.76
CA ARG A 152 -2.53 3.60 15.12
C ARG A 152 -2.04 5.03 14.94
N LEU A 153 -1.34 5.59 15.93
CA LEU A 153 -0.89 6.99 15.89
C LEU A 153 0.29 7.19 14.93
N THR A 154 1.11 6.16 14.69
CA THR A 154 2.26 6.25 13.80
C THR A 154 1.98 5.64 12.44
N LEU A 155 1.63 4.35 12.38
CA LEU A 155 1.54 3.59 11.14
C LEU A 155 0.34 4.00 10.27
N ALA A 156 -0.83 4.22 10.87
CA ALA A 156 -2.03 4.56 10.11
C ALA A 156 -1.93 5.89 9.31
N PRO A 157 -1.45 7.02 9.87
CA PRO A 157 -1.30 8.24 9.08
C PRO A 157 -0.26 8.11 7.96
N PHE A 158 0.87 7.42 8.21
CA PHE A 158 1.86 7.19 7.15
C PHE A 158 1.31 6.29 6.03
N ALA A 159 0.56 5.23 6.38
CA ALA A 159 -0.08 4.37 5.39
C ALA A 159 -1.19 5.10 4.60
N ALA A 160 -2.01 5.93 5.26
CA ALA A 160 -3.02 6.74 4.58
C ALA A 160 -2.37 7.73 3.61
N LEU A 161 -1.31 8.41 4.04
CA LEU A 161 -0.55 9.31 3.18
C LEU A 161 0.08 8.56 2.01
N GLN A 162 0.62 7.37 2.24
CA GLN A 162 1.26 6.54 1.22
C GLN A 162 0.25 6.06 0.16
N ALA A 163 -0.93 5.63 0.60
CA ALA A 163 -2.00 5.19 -0.28
C ALA A 163 -2.66 6.34 -1.06
N GLY A 164 -2.66 7.56 -0.51
CA GLY A 164 -3.37 8.72 -1.07
C GLY A 164 -2.51 9.70 -1.89
N LEU A 165 -1.26 9.96 -1.47
CA LEU A 165 -0.42 11.01 -2.06
C LEU A 165 -0.09 10.75 -3.55
N PRO A 166 0.38 9.56 -3.96
CA PRO A 166 0.70 9.31 -5.38
C PRO A 166 -0.54 9.40 -6.26
N VAL A 167 -1.67 8.92 -5.73
CA VAL A 167 -2.98 8.92 -6.39
C VAL A 167 -3.49 10.34 -6.63
N LEU A 168 -3.40 11.22 -5.63
CA LEU A 168 -3.76 12.64 -5.77
C LEU A 168 -2.87 13.34 -6.80
N ALA A 169 -1.56 13.06 -6.78
CA ALA A 169 -0.62 13.63 -7.73
C ALA A 169 -0.99 13.26 -9.18
N GLU A 170 -1.28 11.99 -9.44
CA GLU A 170 -1.71 11.55 -10.77
C GLU A 170 -3.05 12.14 -11.23
N MET A 171 -3.99 12.38 -10.29
CA MET A 171 -5.26 13.03 -10.64
C MET A 171 -5.08 14.48 -11.09
N VAL A 172 -4.12 15.20 -10.48
CA VAL A 172 -3.87 16.62 -10.78
C VAL A 172 -2.98 16.78 -12.01
N VAL A 173 -1.92 15.98 -12.12
CA VAL A 173 -0.87 16.18 -13.14
C VAL A 173 -1.08 15.30 -14.38
N GLY A 174 -1.88 14.23 -14.28
CA GLY A 174 -2.22 13.34 -15.38
C GLY A 174 -1.59 11.96 -15.29
N ARG A 175 -2.11 11.04 -16.12
CA ARG A 175 -1.77 9.61 -16.10
C ARG A 175 -0.28 9.37 -16.37
N GLY A 176 0.36 8.61 -15.48
CA GLY A 176 1.75 8.17 -15.66
C GLY A 176 2.79 9.27 -15.46
N PHE A 177 2.38 10.45 -14.95
CA PHE A 177 3.30 11.53 -14.64
C PHE A 177 3.27 11.81 -13.14
N LEU A 178 4.32 11.37 -12.43
CA LEU A 178 4.65 11.90 -11.11
C LEU A 178 5.87 12.83 -11.25
N PRO A 179 5.76 14.11 -10.84
CA PRO A 179 6.91 14.98 -10.71
C PRO A 179 8.01 14.33 -9.85
N ALA A 180 9.28 14.53 -10.23
CA ALA A 180 10.43 13.99 -9.52
C ALA A 180 10.39 14.13 -7.98
N PRO A 181 10.03 15.29 -7.39
CA PRO A 181 9.96 15.41 -5.92
C PRO A 181 8.86 14.53 -5.30
N LEU A 182 7.73 14.34 -6.01
CA LEU A 182 6.63 13.51 -5.53
C LEU A 182 6.94 12.02 -5.67
N SER A 183 7.61 11.60 -6.75
CA SER A 183 8.13 10.23 -6.85
C SER A 183 9.13 9.92 -5.73
N LEU A 184 10.00 10.88 -5.40
CA LEU A 184 10.97 10.70 -4.31
C LEU A 184 10.25 10.58 -2.96
N ALA A 185 9.27 11.45 -2.71
CA ALA A 185 8.45 11.40 -1.50
C ALA A 185 7.67 10.08 -1.38
N GLU A 186 7.10 9.57 -2.47
CA GLU A 186 6.44 8.27 -2.52
C GLU A 186 7.39 7.14 -2.11
N ALA A 187 8.60 7.10 -2.69
CA ALA A 187 9.59 6.07 -2.37
C ALA A 187 10.05 6.17 -0.91
N ALA A 188 10.35 7.37 -0.42
CA ALA A 188 10.74 7.61 0.96
C ALA A 188 9.63 7.20 1.94
N LEU A 189 8.39 7.55 1.64
CA LEU A 189 7.22 7.23 2.46
C LEU A 189 6.95 5.72 2.49
N THR A 190 7.12 5.05 1.35
CA THR A 190 6.99 3.59 1.23
C THR A 190 8.10 2.86 2.01
N LEU A 191 9.32 3.40 2.04
CA LEU A 191 10.41 2.90 2.87
C LEU A 191 10.12 3.09 4.36
N VAL A 192 9.70 4.29 4.77
CA VAL A 192 9.32 4.59 6.16
C VAL A 192 8.22 3.64 6.63
N LEU A 193 7.22 3.37 5.79
CA LEU A 193 6.17 2.40 6.12
C LEU A 193 6.74 0.99 6.32
N ALA A 194 7.64 0.53 5.44
CA ALA A 194 8.30 -0.77 5.60
C ALA A 194 9.08 -0.85 6.93
N MET A 195 9.80 0.22 7.28
CA MET A 195 10.54 0.31 8.55
C MET A 195 9.60 0.30 9.77
N LEU A 196 8.50 1.05 9.71
CA LEU A 196 7.51 1.10 10.78
C LEU A 196 6.81 -0.25 10.96
N LEU A 197 6.48 -0.95 9.88
CA LEU A 197 5.98 -2.32 9.98
C LEU A 197 7.05 -3.25 10.55
N ALA A 198 8.29 -3.21 10.07
CA ALA A 198 9.36 -4.04 10.64
C ALA A 198 9.46 -3.83 12.16
N LEU A 199 9.49 -2.57 12.60
CA LEU A 199 9.54 -2.22 14.02
C LEU A 199 8.32 -2.74 14.79
N ALA A 200 7.12 -2.60 14.23
CA ALA A 200 5.88 -3.11 14.82
C ALA A 200 5.94 -4.62 15.11
N LEU A 201 6.68 -5.37 14.32
CA LEU A 201 6.81 -6.82 14.42
C LEU A 201 7.94 -7.25 15.34
N PHE A 202 8.99 -6.44 15.43
CA PHE A 202 10.12 -6.67 16.34
C PHE A 202 9.77 -6.34 17.79
N VAL A 203 8.70 -5.60 18.06
CA VAL A 203 8.15 -5.44 19.42
C VAL A 203 7.31 -6.68 19.72
N PRO A 204 7.81 -7.63 20.54
CA PRO A 204 7.12 -8.88 20.80
C PRO A 204 6.07 -8.64 21.89
N GLU A 205 5.03 -7.87 21.56
CA GLU A 205 3.84 -7.79 22.40
C GLU A 205 2.85 -8.86 21.95
N ARG A 206 2.37 -9.66 22.92
CA ARG A 206 1.38 -10.73 22.74
C ARG A 206 0.17 -10.31 21.91
N ALA A 207 -0.15 -9.01 21.86
CA ALA A 207 -1.19 -8.42 21.04
C ALA A 207 -1.10 -8.74 19.52
N LEU A 208 0.09 -9.02 18.97
CA LEU A 208 0.25 -9.41 17.56
C LEU A 208 0.38 -10.94 17.34
N LEU A 209 0.64 -11.70 18.41
CA LEU A 209 0.97 -13.11 18.38
C LEU A 209 -0.18 -14.04 18.84
N ASP A 210 -1.15 -13.52 19.60
CA ASP A 210 -2.31 -14.30 20.13
C ASP A 210 -3.62 -14.04 19.38
#